data_AF-A0A515KRM5-F1
#
_entry.id   AF-A0A515KRM5-F1
#
_cell.length_a   1.000
_cell.length_b   1.000
_cell.length_c   1.000
_cell.angle_alpha   90.00
_cell.angle_beta   90.00
_cell.angle_gamma   90.00
#
_symmetry.space_group_name_H-M   'P 1'
#
loop_
_entity.id
_entity.type
_entity.pdbx_description
1 polymer ?
#
loop_
_entity_poly.entity_id
_entity_poly.type
_entity_poly.pdbx_seq_one_letter_code
_entity_poly.pdbx_strand_id
1 'polypeptide(L)'
;MINRLATTQSEAQKVSLVGTTRALAAAVDAELKKYAVLGYSLATSVTLEDDNLERFRAQALDAVKNLPGTWVVVADAPGQQLLNSLRPFGDQLPHVVPLAVHQRAFESGTDQIGGVQIGPVARRPALGVFVPIFKGGRPKFNIVIGLDAGGFAKVLESQQLPKGWVAGIGDRDGNFVARSIDNDRYVGKQISSGWWEASQHSDEGYIENLSMEGTPLVSAFSNLKGSSWTVSVGASKARHRRSETRL
;
A
#
# COMPACT_ATOMS: atom_id res chain seq x y z
N MET A 1 -19.47 -22.10 35.16
CA MET A 1 -18.02 -21.89 34.96
C MET A 1 -17.62 -21.82 33.49
N ILE A 2 -18.18 -22.66 32.60
CA ILE A 2 -17.88 -22.71 31.16
C ILE A 2 -18.15 -21.38 30.40
N ASN A 3 -19.22 -20.65 30.73
CA ASN A 3 -19.58 -19.41 30.03
C ASN A 3 -18.58 -18.26 30.28
N ARG A 4 -17.91 -18.24 31.45
CA ARG A 4 -16.93 -17.20 31.81
C ARG A 4 -15.61 -17.38 31.05
N LEU A 5 -15.17 -18.63 30.88
CA LEU A 5 -13.97 -18.98 30.12
C LEU A 5 -14.12 -18.64 28.63
N ALA A 6 -15.28 -18.93 28.03
CA ALA A 6 -15.55 -18.61 26.63
C ALA A 6 -15.57 -17.09 26.36
N THR A 7 -16.18 -16.30 27.24
CA THR A 7 -16.15 -14.82 27.13
C THR A 7 -14.73 -14.27 27.30
N THR A 8 -13.97 -14.74 28.29
CA THR A 8 -12.58 -14.29 28.50
C THR A 8 -11.68 -14.62 27.31
N GLN A 9 -11.84 -15.80 26.71
CA GLN A 9 -11.08 -16.21 25.53
C GLN A 9 -11.43 -15.36 24.29
N SER A 10 -12.71 -15.02 24.10
CA SER A 10 -13.15 -14.14 23.02
C SER A 10 -12.63 -12.70 23.18
N GLU A 11 -12.60 -12.17 24.41
CA GLU A 11 -12.09 -10.82 24.67
C GLU A 11 -10.57 -10.75 24.53
N ALA A 12 -9.83 -11.76 25.00
CA ALA A 12 -8.39 -11.84 24.79
C ALA A 12 -8.03 -11.90 23.29
N GLN A 13 -8.80 -12.64 22.49
CA GLN A 13 -8.60 -12.71 21.04
C GLN A 13 -8.86 -11.35 20.36
N LYS A 14 -9.92 -10.63 20.77
CA LYS A 14 -10.21 -9.26 20.29
C LYS A 14 -9.07 -8.29 20.59
N VAL A 15 -8.59 -8.27 21.84
CA VAL A 15 -7.46 -7.43 22.25
C VAL A 15 -6.22 -7.75 21.42
N SER A 16 -5.93 -9.03 21.20
CA SER A 16 -4.80 -9.46 20.37
C SER A 16 -4.95 -9.05 18.90
N LEU A 17 -6.16 -9.13 18.33
CA LEU A 17 -6.43 -8.68 16.96
C LEU A 17 -6.20 -7.18 16.82
N VAL A 18 -6.78 -6.37 17.71
CA VAL A 18 -6.61 -4.90 17.69
C VAL A 18 -5.13 -4.51 17.84
N GLY A 19 -4.41 -5.14 18.78
CA GLY A 19 -2.98 -4.89 18.98
C GLY A 19 -2.16 -5.22 17.72
N THR A 20 -2.44 -6.37 17.10
CA THR A 20 -1.75 -6.80 15.87
C THR A 20 -2.07 -5.89 14.68
N THR A 21 -3.34 -5.53 14.50
CA THR A 21 -3.77 -4.61 13.43
C THR A 21 -3.09 -3.26 13.56
N ARG A 22 -3.02 -2.68 14.78
CA ARG A 22 -2.35 -1.39 15.01
C ARG A 22 -0.84 -1.48 14.76
N ALA A 23 -0.19 -2.53 15.22
CA ALA A 23 1.24 -2.75 14.95
C ALA A 23 1.52 -2.84 13.44
N LEU A 24 0.67 -3.58 12.72
CA LEU A 24 0.78 -3.73 11.28
C LEU A 24 0.48 -2.42 10.53
N ALA A 25 -0.53 -1.66 10.95
CA ALA A 25 -0.84 -0.34 10.39
C ALA A 25 0.35 0.62 10.56
N ALA A 26 1.00 0.62 11.74
CA ALA A 26 2.20 1.42 11.98
C ALA A 26 3.38 0.98 11.09
N ALA A 27 3.56 -0.33 10.88
CA ALA A 27 4.60 -0.84 9.99
C ALA A 27 4.37 -0.43 8.52
N VAL A 28 3.12 -0.49 8.04
CA VAL A 28 2.74 -0.04 6.69
C VAL A 28 2.93 1.46 6.53
N ASP A 29 2.52 2.25 7.51
CA ASP A 29 2.71 3.71 7.51
C ASP A 29 4.19 4.10 7.49
N ALA A 30 5.03 3.43 8.29
CA ALA A 30 6.48 3.64 8.28
C ALA A 30 7.11 3.27 6.93
N GLU A 31 6.67 2.17 6.32
CA GLU A 31 7.14 1.73 5.01
C GLU A 31 6.78 2.74 3.92
N LEU A 32 5.56 3.31 3.93
CA LEU A 32 5.14 4.37 3.01
C LEU A 32 5.96 5.65 3.20
N LYS A 33 6.14 6.09 4.46
CA LYS A 33 6.93 7.30 4.79
C LYS A 33 8.38 7.20 4.33
N LYS A 34 8.99 6.01 4.38
CA LYS A 34 10.34 5.78 3.86
C LYS A 34 10.46 6.21 2.39
N TYR A 35 9.46 5.87 1.56
CA TYR A 35 9.49 6.22 0.14
C TYR A 35 9.13 7.70 -0.12
N ALA A 36 8.28 8.30 0.71
CA ALA A 36 8.07 9.75 0.67
C ALA A 36 9.37 10.51 0.95
N VAL A 37 10.11 10.11 2.00
CA VAL A 37 11.42 10.70 2.35
C VAL A 37 12.44 10.52 1.22
N LEU A 38 12.46 9.36 0.57
CA LEU A 38 13.31 9.13 -0.61
C LEU A 38 12.95 10.11 -1.75
N GLY A 39 11.65 10.29 -2.03
CA GLY A 39 11.18 11.24 -3.04
C GLY A 39 11.57 12.68 -2.71
N TYR A 40 11.39 13.12 -1.46
CA TYR A 40 11.84 14.44 -1.01
C TYR A 40 13.36 14.61 -1.09
N SER A 41 14.14 13.58 -0.77
CA SER A 41 15.60 13.64 -0.90
C SER A 41 16.07 13.73 -2.36
N LEU A 42 15.33 13.13 -3.31
CA LEU A 42 15.62 13.30 -4.73
C LEU A 42 15.15 14.66 -5.25
N ALA A 43 14.09 15.23 -4.66
CA ALA A 43 13.55 16.53 -5.04
C ALA A 43 14.52 17.69 -4.78
N THR A 44 15.45 17.52 -3.85
CA THR A 44 16.50 18.50 -3.54
C THR A 44 17.76 18.36 -4.43
N SER A 45 17.73 17.48 -5.43
CA SER A 45 18.87 17.28 -6.32
C SER A 45 19.11 18.50 -7.21
N VAL A 46 20.33 19.05 -7.15
CA VAL A 46 20.81 20.13 -8.02
C VAL A 46 20.67 19.76 -9.51
N THR A 47 20.86 18.50 -9.87
CA THR A 47 20.73 18.07 -11.28
C THR A 47 19.31 18.20 -11.82
N LEU A 48 18.31 18.13 -10.94
CA LEU A 48 16.91 18.38 -11.29
C LEU A 48 16.58 19.88 -11.31
N GLU A 49 17.26 20.69 -10.48
CA GLU A 49 17.12 22.16 -10.49
C GLU A 49 17.60 22.76 -11.82
N ASP A 50 18.69 22.22 -12.35
CA ASP A 50 19.33 22.56 -13.63
C ASP A 50 18.65 21.91 -14.86
N ASP A 51 17.54 21.18 -14.66
CA ASP A 51 16.82 20.44 -15.71
C ASP A 51 17.68 19.39 -16.46
N ASN A 52 18.77 18.92 -15.85
CA ASN A 52 19.65 17.87 -16.40
C ASN A 52 19.14 16.48 -16.02
N LEU A 53 18.08 16.04 -16.70
CA LEU A 53 17.40 14.78 -16.43
C LEU A 53 18.28 13.54 -16.66
N GLU A 54 19.27 13.62 -17.55
CA GLU A 54 20.20 12.50 -17.79
C GLU A 54 21.09 12.25 -16.56
N ARG A 55 21.69 13.32 -15.99
CA ARG A 55 22.45 13.22 -14.74
C ARG A 55 21.57 12.83 -13.57
N PHE A 56 20.37 13.40 -13.48
CA PHE A 56 19.40 13.01 -12.46
C PHE A 56 19.06 11.52 -12.54
N ARG A 57 18.96 10.93 -13.74
CA ARG A 57 18.71 9.50 -13.92
C ARG A 57 19.76 8.63 -13.24
N ALA A 58 21.03 9.01 -13.33
CA ALA A 58 22.11 8.26 -12.67
C ALA A 58 21.96 8.28 -11.14
N GLN A 59 21.63 9.45 -10.56
CA GLN A 59 21.33 9.58 -9.13
C GLN A 59 20.09 8.77 -8.73
N ALA A 60 19.03 8.83 -9.53
CA ALA A 60 17.80 8.11 -9.29
C ALA A 60 18.02 6.59 -9.28
N LEU A 61 18.82 6.07 -10.21
CA LEU A 61 19.22 4.66 -10.23
C LEU A 61 20.04 4.27 -9.00
N ASP A 62 20.99 5.11 -8.59
CA ASP A 62 21.81 4.84 -7.40
C ASP A 62 20.96 4.81 -6.12
N ALA A 63 19.99 5.73 -6.01
CA ALA A 63 19.12 5.86 -4.86
C ALA A 63 18.21 4.64 -4.62
N VAL A 64 17.82 3.94 -5.70
CA VAL A 64 16.94 2.76 -5.61
C VAL A 64 17.67 1.43 -5.77
N LYS A 65 18.99 1.41 -5.96
CA LYS A 65 19.77 0.19 -6.26
C LYS A 65 19.63 -0.92 -5.20
N ASN A 66 19.42 -0.51 -3.94
CA ASN A 66 19.26 -1.41 -2.79
C ASN A 66 17.79 -1.56 -2.34
N LEU A 67 16.84 -1.10 -3.16
CA LEU A 67 15.41 -1.16 -2.90
C LEU A 67 14.75 -2.00 -4.00
N PRO A 68 14.69 -3.34 -3.84
CA PRO A 68 14.09 -4.22 -4.85
C PRO A 68 12.66 -3.82 -5.18
N GLY A 69 12.31 -3.85 -6.48
CA GLY A 69 10.97 -3.49 -6.93
C GLY A 69 10.63 -2.00 -6.82
N THR A 70 11.64 -1.14 -6.65
CA THR A 70 11.48 0.32 -6.60
C THR A 70 12.07 0.98 -7.84
N TRP A 71 11.42 2.02 -8.36
CA TRP A 71 11.94 2.85 -9.45
C TRP A 71 11.53 4.30 -9.26
N VAL A 72 12.14 5.19 -10.05
CA VAL A 72 11.88 6.63 -10.01
C VAL A 72 11.32 7.09 -11.34
N VAL A 73 10.31 7.94 -11.26
CA VAL A 73 9.74 8.66 -12.40
C VAL A 73 9.80 10.15 -12.13
N VAL A 74 10.11 10.94 -13.16
CA VAL A 74 9.91 12.39 -13.15
C VAL A 74 8.80 12.67 -14.15
N ALA A 75 7.77 13.39 -13.72
CA ALA A 75 6.67 13.80 -14.58
C ALA A 75 6.41 15.30 -14.46
N ASP A 76 6.10 15.93 -15.58
CA ASP A 76 5.73 17.36 -15.61
C ASP A 76 4.35 17.63 -15.02
N ALA A 77 3.97 18.91 -14.94
CA ALA A 77 2.68 19.31 -14.38
C ALA A 77 1.46 18.64 -15.09
N PRO A 78 1.40 18.60 -16.44
CA PRO A 78 0.40 17.80 -17.17
C PRO A 78 0.41 16.29 -16.90
N GLY A 79 1.52 15.75 -16.38
CA GLY A 79 1.68 14.34 -16.06
C GLY A 79 2.41 13.53 -17.13
N GLN A 80 3.01 14.17 -18.12
CA GLN A 80 3.89 13.51 -19.08
C GLN A 80 5.16 13.06 -18.35
N GLN A 81 5.50 11.77 -18.43
CA GLN A 81 6.77 11.29 -17.90
C GLN A 81 7.91 11.83 -18.75
N LEU A 82 8.88 12.46 -18.09
CA LEU A 82 10.12 12.93 -18.69
C LEU A 82 11.27 11.95 -18.43
N LEU A 83 11.14 11.16 -17.37
CA LEU A 83 12.09 10.13 -16.99
C LEU A 83 11.35 8.98 -16.32
N ASN A 84 11.78 7.76 -16.63
CA ASN A 84 11.40 6.56 -15.91
C ASN A 84 12.63 5.66 -15.80
N SER A 85 13.10 5.38 -14.59
CA SER A 85 14.36 4.65 -14.40
C SER A 85 14.28 3.18 -14.84
N LEU A 86 13.08 2.65 -15.14
CA LEU A 86 12.90 1.34 -15.80
C LEU A 86 13.22 1.36 -17.29
N ARG A 87 13.43 2.53 -17.89
CA ARG A 87 13.67 2.70 -19.32
C ARG A 87 15.01 3.40 -19.58
N PRO A 88 15.60 3.20 -20.77
CA PRO A 88 16.66 4.07 -21.27
C PRO A 88 16.24 5.55 -21.27
N PHE A 89 17.20 6.45 -21.14
CA PHE A 89 16.94 7.89 -21.26
C PHE A 89 16.58 8.23 -22.71
N GLY A 90 15.61 9.14 -22.91
CA GLY A 90 15.14 9.55 -24.23
C GLY A 90 14.06 8.66 -24.87
N ASP A 91 13.69 7.54 -24.24
CA ASP A 91 12.53 6.74 -24.65
C ASP A 91 11.25 7.60 -24.66
N GLN A 92 10.33 7.32 -25.58
CA GLN A 92 8.97 7.86 -25.49
C GLN A 92 8.25 7.22 -24.30
N LEU A 93 7.85 8.05 -23.34
CA LEU A 93 7.20 7.59 -22.11
C LEU A 93 5.71 7.95 -22.10
N PRO A 94 4.87 7.14 -21.45
CA PRO A 94 3.46 7.47 -21.29
C PRO A 94 3.26 8.54 -20.22
N HIS A 95 2.01 9.00 -20.05
CA HIS A 95 1.65 9.79 -18.89
C HIS A 95 1.73 8.96 -17.60
N VAL A 96 1.89 9.62 -16.46
CA VAL A 96 1.74 8.97 -15.16
C VAL A 96 0.30 8.53 -14.95
N VAL A 97 0.17 7.46 -14.20
CA VAL A 97 -1.12 6.93 -13.78
C VAL A 97 -1.08 6.75 -12.25
N PRO A 98 -2.16 7.02 -11.52
CA PRO A 98 -3.37 7.70 -11.99
C PRO A 98 -3.13 9.22 -11.99
N LEU A 99 -3.56 9.90 -13.06
CA LEU A 99 -3.35 11.35 -13.22
C LEU A 99 -4.00 12.16 -12.08
N ALA A 100 -5.10 11.67 -11.51
CA ALA A 100 -5.77 12.33 -10.38
C ALA A 100 -4.90 12.40 -9.12
N VAL A 101 -4.09 11.38 -8.81
CA VAL A 101 -3.18 11.41 -7.65
C VAL A 101 -2.02 12.39 -7.91
N HIS A 102 -1.52 12.40 -9.15
CA HIS A 102 -0.50 13.35 -9.61
C HIS A 102 -0.96 14.81 -9.46
N GLN A 103 -2.19 15.12 -9.88
CA GLN A 103 -2.77 16.46 -9.72
C GLN A 103 -2.97 16.83 -8.25
N ARG A 104 -3.52 15.92 -7.43
CA ARG A 104 -3.69 16.15 -5.99
C ARG A 104 -2.40 16.46 -5.26
N ALA A 105 -1.26 15.90 -5.69
CA ALA A 105 0.04 16.22 -5.10
C ALA A 105 0.37 17.71 -5.28
N PHE A 106 0.15 18.26 -6.48
CA PHE A 106 0.31 19.69 -6.70
C PHE A 106 -0.73 20.54 -5.98
N GLU A 107 -1.98 20.11 -5.91
CA GLU A 107 -3.05 20.86 -5.24
C GLU A 107 -2.83 20.96 -3.72
N SER A 108 -2.39 19.86 -3.10
CA SER A 108 -2.11 19.81 -1.66
C SER A 108 -0.75 20.40 -1.29
N GLY A 109 0.20 20.44 -2.23
CA GLY A 109 1.58 20.82 -1.96
C GLY A 109 2.36 19.80 -1.12
N THR A 110 1.77 18.64 -0.83
CA THR A 110 2.37 17.56 -0.05
C THR A 110 2.40 16.27 -0.85
N ASP A 111 3.12 15.27 -0.35
CA ASP A 111 3.15 13.96 -0.99
C ASP A 111 1.76 13.32 -1.03
N GLN A 112 1.51 12.54 -2.08
CA GLN A 112 0.29 11.76 -2.24
C GLN A 112 0.62 10.31 -2.56
N ILE A 113 -0.10 9.39 -1.93
CA ILE A 113 0.08 7.95 -2.14
C ILE A 113 -1.05 7.45 -3.06
N GLY A 114 -0.64 6.79 -4.15
CA GLY A 114 -1.54 6.16 -5.10
C GLY A 114 -2.03 4.79 -4.63
N GLY A 115 -3.16 4.34 -5.18
CA GLY A 115 -3.62 2.96 -5.04
C GLY A 115 -2.84 1.99 -5.93
N VAL A 116 -3.16 0.70 -5.80
CA VAL A 116 -2.54 -0.33 -6.64
C VAL A 116 -3.14 -0.30 -8.04
N GLN A 117 -2.29 -0.44 -9.04
CA GLN A 117 -2.68 -0.40 -10.45
C GLN A 117 -1.63 -1.10 -11.32
N ILE A 118 -1.99 -1.43 -12.54
CA ILE A 118 -1.05 -1.97 -13.52
C ILE A 118 -0.62 -0.82 -14.44
N GLY A 119 0.59 -0.31 -14.21
CA GLY A 119 1.14 0.79 -15.01
C GLY A 119 1.60 0.32 -16.40
N PRO A 120 1.59 1.21 -17.42
CA PRO A 120 1.93 0.88 -18.81
C PRO A 120 3.41 0.46 -19.00
N VAL A 121 4.30 0.91 -18.10
CA VAL A 121 5.74 0.60 -18.14
C VAL A 121 6.08 -0.63 -17.30
N ALA A 122 5.71 -0.64 -16.02
CA ALA A 122 6.04 -1.73 -15.10
C ALA A 122 5.31 -3.05 -15.43
N ARG A 123 4.10 -2.96 -16.01
CA ARG A 123 3.27 -4.12 -16.45
C ARG A 123 3.02 -5.16 -15.36
N ARG A 124 2.97 -4.71 -14.11
CA ARG A 124 2.65 -5.50 -12.91
C ARG A 124 1.97 -4.62 -11.86
N PRO A 125 1.29 -5.21 -10.86
CA PRO A 125 0.66 -4.44 -9.81
C PRO A 125 1.66 -3.57 -9.04
N ALA A 126 1.43 -2.27 -9.07
CA ALA A 126 2.32 -1.25 -8.55
C ALA A 126 1.54 -0.07 -7.99
N LEU A 127 2.18 0.69 -7.13
CA LEU A 127 1.70 1.97 -6.63
C LEU A 127 2.80 3.03 -6.72
N GLY A 128 2.44 4.29 -6.51
CA GLY A 128 3.37 5.41 -6.55
C GLY A 128 3.22 6.32 -5.33
N VAL A 129 4.34 6.83 -4.84
CA VAL A 129 4.39 7.97 -3.92
C VAL A 129 4.80 9.20 -4.72
N PHE A 130 3.91 10.18 -4.82
CA PHE A 130 4.04 11.37 -5.65
C PHE A 130 4.49 12.54 -4.80
N VAL A 131 5.67 13.08 -5.05
CA VAL A 131 6.26 14.21 -4.32
C VAL A 131 6.30 15.43 -5.24
N PRO A 132 5.55 16.50 -4.92
CA PRO A 132 5.45 17.68 -5.77
C PRO A 132 6.64 18.63 -5.59
N ILE A 133 7.09 19.17 -6.72
CA ILE A 133 8.16 20.16 -6.82
C ILE A 133 7.60 21.41 -7.48
N PHE A 134 7.83 22.54 -6.84
CA PHE A 134 7.42 23.85 -7.32
C PHE A 134 8.64 24.69 -7.69
N LYS A 135 8.56 25.46 -8.78
CA LYS A 135 9.59 26.43 -9.19
C LYS A 135 8.95 27.82 -9.32
N GLY A 136 9.39 28.77 -8.51
CA GLY A 136 8.78 30.10 -8.44
C GLY A 136 7.29 30.06 -8.07
N GLY A 137 6.92 29.20 -7.11
CA GLY A 137 5.54 29.04 -6.64
C GLY A 137 4.60 28.29 -7.59
N ARG A 138 5.09 27.78 -8.73
CA ARG A 138 4.26 27.05 -9.71
C ARG A 138 4.63 25.57 -9.76
N PRO A 139 3.64 24.66 -9.93
CA PRO A 139 3.90 23.25 -10.21
C PRO A 139 4.91 23.06 -11.33
N LYS A 140 5.97 22.30 -11.07
CA LYS A 140 6.99 21.99 -12.08
C LYS A 140 7.04 20.49 -12.37
N PHE A 141 7.38 19.69 -11.37
CA PHE A 141 7.51 18.24 -11.50
C PHE A 141 6.86 17.51 -10.33
N ASN A 142 6.42 16.29 -10.55
CA ASN A 142 6.34 15.29 -9.50
C ASN A 142 7.52 14.34 -9.64
N ILE A 143 8.19 14.04 -8.53
CA ILE A 143 8.98 12.82 -8.41
C ILE A 143 8.04 11.73 -7.92
N VAL A 144 7.95 10.65 -8.69
CA VAL A 144 7.15 9.49 -8.30
C VAL A 144 8.08 8.34 -7.98
N ILE A 145 8.02 7.87 -6.73
CA ILE A 145 8.65 6.62 -6.32
C ILE A 145 7.66 5.50 -6.60
N GLY A 146 7.93 4.73 -7.66
CA GLY A 146 7.13 3.57 -8.03
C GLY A 146 7.56 2.34 -7.26
N LEU A 147 6.59 1.55 -6.80
CA LEU A 147 6.79 0.40 -5.93
C LEU A 147 5.98 -0.79 -6.43
N ASP A 148 6.61 -1.96 -6.49
CA ASP A 148 5.91 -3.23 -6.70
C ASP A 148 5.03 -3.54 -5.48
N ALA A 149 3.76 -3.85 -5.70
CA ALA A 149 2.82 -4.17 -4.62
C ALA A 149 3.26 -5.38 -3.79
N GLY A 150 4.02 -6.31 -4.40
CA GLY A 150 4.59 -7.48 -3.73
C GLY A 150 5.53 -7.14 -2.56
N GLY A 151 6.11 -5.92 -2.51
CA GLY A 151 6.90 -5.48 -1.36
C GLY A 151 6.08 -5.43 -0.06
N PHE A 152 4.79 -5.07 -0.15
CA PHE A 152 3.89 -4.99 1.01
C PHE A 152 3.44 -6.37 1.50
N ALA A 153 3.43 -7.40 0.64
CA ALA A 153 3.16 -8.76 1.09
C ALA A 153 4.24 -9.25 2.07
N LYS A 154 5.51 -8.90 1.84
CA LYS A 154 6.61 -9.21 2.77
C LYS A 154 6.47 -8.52 4.13
N VAL A 155 5.89 -7.32 4.15
CA VAL A 155 5.56 -6.62 5.41
C VAL A 155 4.55 -7.45 6.20
N LEU A 156 3.53 -8.01 5.54
CA LEU A 156 2.56 -8.90 6.18
C LEU A 156 3.18 -10.21 6.67
N GLU A 157 4.02 -10.85 5.85
CA GLU A 157 4.71 -12.10 6.18
C GLU A 157 5.63 -11.97 7.40
N SER A 158 6.30 -10.82 7.54
CA SER A 158 7.20 -10.55 8.66
C SER A 158 6.52 -10.59 10.04
N GLN A 159 5.20 -10.44 10.09
CA GLN A 159 4.43 -10.42 11.33
C GLN A 159 4.18 -11.81 11.93
N GLN A 160 4.50 -12.90 11.20
CA GLN A 160 4.36 -14.29 11.68
C GLN A 160 3.01 -14.56 12.35
N LEU A 161 1.93 -14.21 11.64
CA LEU A 161 0.57 -14.27 12.19
C LEU A 161 0.21 -15.69 12.66
N PRO A 162 -0.56 -15.82 13.77
CA PRO A 162 -1.01 -17.13 14.25
C PRO A 162 -1.77 -17.93 13.17
N LYS A 163 -1.73 -19.26 13.27
CA LYS A 163 -2.47 -20.13 12.35
C LYS A 163 -3.96 -19.79 12.36
N GLY A 164 -4.55 -19.66 11.17
CA GLY A 164 -5.96 -19.31 11.00
C GLY A 164 -6.24 -17.80 11.06
N TRP A 165 -5.20 -16.97 11.17
CA TRP A 165 -5.29 -15.53 10.99
C TRP A 165 -4.92 -15.14 9.56
N VAL A 166 -5.52 -14.06 9.08
CA VAL A 166 -5.27 -13.47 7.76
C VAL A 166 -5.13 -11.96 7.92
N ALA A 167 -4.21 -11.37 7.17
CA ALA A 167 -4.06 -9.92 7.09
C ALA A 167 -4.21 -9.43 5.65
N GLY A 168 -4.64 -8.18 5.52
CA GLY A 168 -4.74 -7.48 4.24
C GLY A 168 -4.46 -5.99 4.38
N ILE A 169 -3.99 -5.40 3.29
CA ILE A 169 -3.81 -3.96 3.12
C ILE A 169 -4.69 -3.54 1.95
N GLY A 170 -5.59 -2.60 2.18
CA GLY A 170 -6.47 -1.98 1.18
C GLY A 170 -5.99 -0.57 0.86
N ASP A 171 -6.01 -0.19 -0.42
CA ASP A 171 -5.80 1.19 -0.81
C ASP A 171 -7.05 2.05 -0.60
N ARG A 172 -6.94 3.34 -0.94
CA ARG A 172 -8.01 4.33 -0.77
C ARG A 172 -9.27 4.08 -1.58
N ASP A 173 -9.21 3.22 -2.59
CA ASP A 173 -10.33 2.88 -3.47
C ASP A 173 -10.87 1.49 -3.11
N GLY A 174 -10.41 0.90 -2.00
CA GLY A 174 -10.86 -0.38 -1.50
C GLY A 174 -10.27 -1.57 -2.24
N ASN A 175 -9.13 -1.42 -2.91
CA ASN A 175 -8.45 -2.54 -3.59
C ASN A 175 -7.31 -3.11 -2.75
N PHE A 176 -7.09 -4.42 -2.79
CA PHE A 176 -5.98 -5.06 -2.11
C PHE A 176 -4.64 -4.59 -2.67
N VAL A 177 -3.85 -3.91 -1.84
CA VAL A 177 -2.42 -3.70 -2.08
C VAL A 177 -1.66 -4.98 -1.81
N ALA A 178 -1.96 -5.66 -0.71
CA ALA A 178 -1.36 -6.94 -0.36
C ALA A 178 -2.27 -7.77 0.55
N ARG A 179 -2.06 -9.08 0.56
CA ARG A 179 -2.76 -10.02 1.43
C ARG A 179 -1.82 -11.13 1.90
N SER A 180 -1.97 -11.61 3.13
CA SER A 180 -1.11 -12.65 3.69
C SER A 180 -1.40 -14.07 3.15
N ILE A 181 -2.53 -14.26 2.44
CA ILE A 181 -2.96 -15.54 1.86
C ILE A 181 -3.42 -15.28 0.43
N ASP A 182 -2.96 -16.11 -0.51
CA ASP A 182 -3.28 -16.04 -1.93
C ASP A 182 -3.07 -14.63 -2.52
N ASN A 183 -2.01 -13.94 -2.11
CA ASN A 183 -1.73 -12.55 -2.48
C ASN A 183 -1.91 -12.30 -3.99
N ASP A 184 -1.19 -13.07 -4.80
CA ASP A 184 -1.12 -12.88 -6.26
C ASP A 184 -2.49 -13.05 -6.95
N ARG A 185 -3.42 -13.77 -6.30
CA ARG A 185 -4.78 -13.94 -6.78
C ARG A 185 -5.66 -12.71 -6.50
N TYR A 186 -5.36 -11.93 -5.47
CA TYR A 186 -6.24 -10.89 -4.94
C TYR A 186 -5.71 -9.46 -5.05
N VAL A 187 -4.41 -9.25 -5.24
CA VAL A 187 -3.85 -7.90 -5.46
C VAL A 187 -4.60 -7.18 -6.60
N GLY A 188 -5.00 -5.94 -6.34
CA GLY A 188 -5.77 -5.11 -7.27
C GLY A 188 -7.28 -5.40 -7.33
N LYS A 189 -7.77 -6.42 -6.62
CA LYS A 189 -9.22 -6.69 -6.49
C LYS A 189 -9.78 -5.99 -5.26
N GLN A 190 -11.09 -5.78 -5.26
CA GLN A 190 -11.77 -5.19 -4.10
C GLN A 190 -11.61 -6.05 -2.85
N ILE A 191 -11.38 -5.38 -1.72
CA ILE A 191 -11.45 -5.96 -0.39
C ILE A 191 -12.88 -6.42 -0.07
N SER A 192 -13.05 -7.25 0.95
CA SER A 192 -14.40 -7.72 1.34
C SER A 192 -15.32 -6.55 1.64
N SER A 193 -16.57 -6.59 1.15
CA SER A 193 -17.54 -5.50 1.30
C SER A 193 -17.71 -5.04 2.75
N GLY A 194 -17.79 -5.98 3.70
CA GLY A 194 -17.93 -5.64 5.13
C GLY A 194 -16.71 -4.91 5.71
N TRP A 195 -15.50 -5.19 5.23
CA TRP A 195 -14.31 -4.43 5.63
C TRP A 195 -14.32 -3.04 4.99
N TRP A 196 -14.59 -2.95 3.68
CA TRP A 196 -14.68 -1.66 2.99
C TRP A 196 -15.72 -0.74 3.64
N GLU A 197 -16.94 -1.23 3.85
CA GLU A 197 -18.00 -0.45 4.48
C GLU A 197 -17.57 0.05 5.86
N ALA A 198 -16.97 -0.81 6.68
CA ALA A 198 -16.51 -0.42 8.01
C ALA A 198 -15.39 0.64 7.97
N SER A 199 -14.43 0.51 7.05
CA SER A 199 -13.35 1.49 6.90
C SER A 199 -13.84 2.86 6.44
N GLN A 200 -14.99 2.95 5.75
CA GLN A 200 -15.57 4.24 5.36
C GLN A 200 -16.27 4.97 6.53
N HIS A 201 -16.66 4.25 7.58
CA HIS A 201 -17.44 4.83 8.69
C HIS A 201 -16.61 5.09 9.95
N SER A 202 -15.41 4.50 10.09
CA SER A 202 -14.59 4.66 11.29
C SER A 202 -13.10 4.54 10.97
N ASP A 203 -12.26 5.25 11.74
CA ASP A 203 -10.79 5.18 11.60
C ASP A 203 -10.22 3.83 12.06
N GLU A 204 -10.88 3.17 13.01
CA GLU A 204 -10.53 1.85 13.48
C GLU A 204 -11.77 1.16 14.01
N GLY A 205 -11.75 -0.17 14.07
CA GLY A 205 -12.88 -0.90 14.58
C GLY A 205 -12.73 -2.41 14.52
N TYR A 206 -13.82 -3.08 14.88
CA TYR A 206 -13.93 -4.52 14.89
C TYR A 206 -15.22 -4.94 14.18
N ILE A 207 -15.12 -5.93 13.31
CA ILE A 207 -16.22 -6.40 12.48
C ILE A 207 -16.26 -7.92 12.42
N GLU A 208 -17.46 -8.46 12.26
CA GLU A 208 -17.64 -9.81 11.77
C GLU A 208 -17.84 -9.73 10.25
N ASN A 209 -17.02 -10.45 9.48
CA ASN A 209 -17.08 -10.43 8.03
C ASN A 209 -16.74 -11.81 7.45
N LEU A 210 -16.80 -11.91 6.13
CA LEU A 210 -16.31 -13.08 5.39
C LEU A 210 -14.94 -12.77 4.78
N SER A 211 -14.04 -13.74 4.87
CA SER A 211 -12.85 -13.80 4.02
C SER A 211 -13.24 -13.85 2.54
N MET A 212 -12.26 -13.64 1.65
CA MET A 212 -12.45 -13.76 0.22
C MET A 212 -12.85 -15.17 -0.24
N GLU A 213 -12.60 -16.18 0.59
CA GLU A 213 -12.99 -17.58 0.39
C GLU A 213 -14.33 -17.94 1.04
N GLY A 214 -15.04 -16.97 1.63
CA GLY A 214 -16.33 -17.19 2.29
C GLY A 214 -16.22 -17.77 3.72
N THR A 215 -15.01 -17.90 4.27
CA THR A 215 -14.82 -18.29 5.68
C THR A 215 -15.23 -17.14 6.62
N PRO A 216 -16.06 -17.40 7.65
CA PRO A 216 -16.38 -16.40 8.67
C PRO A 216 -15.15 -16.00 9.49
N LEU A 217 -14.92 -14.70 9.56
CA LEU A 217 -13.85 -14.07 10.31
C LEU A 217 -14.42 -13.17 11.40
N VAL A 218 -13.58 -12.92 12.39
CA VAL A 218 -13.67 -11.66 13.13
C VAL A 218 -12.39 -10.87 12.96
N SER A 219 -12.57 -9.62 12.56
CA SER A 219 -11.50 -8.76 12.07
C SER A 219 -11.43 -7.46 12.84
N ALA A 220 -10.21 -7.04 13.17
CA ALA A 220 -9.93 -5.66 13.55
C ALA A 220 -9.32 -4.93 12.36
N PHE A 221 -9.73 -3.69 12.13
CA PHE A 221 -9.19 -2.85 11.06
C PHE A 221 -8.72 -1.49 11.58
N SER A 222 -7.81 -0.85 10.85
CA SER A 222 -7.29 0.49 11.13
C SER A 222 -6.95 1.21 9.84
N ASN A 223 -7.39 2.47 9.73
CA ASN A 223 -7.13 3.35 8.61
C ASN A 223 -5.89 4.21 8.86
N LEU A 224 -5.08 4.37 7.82
CA LEU A 224 -3.89 5.19 7.80
C LEU A 224 -4.29 6.60 7.31
N LYS A 225 -4.32 7.56 8.23
CA LYS A 225 -4.82 8.93 7.92
C LYS A 225 -4.08 9.63 6.77
N GLY A 226 -2.77 9.40 6.64
CA GLY A 226 -1.95 10.06 5.62
C GLY A 226 -2.17 9.53 4.20
N SER A 227 -2.41 8.22 4.03
CA SER A 227 -2.59 7.59 2.72
C SER A 227 -4.04 7.29 2.36
N SER A 228 -4.94 7.36 3.34
CA SER A 228 -6.30 6.82 3.26
C SER A 228 -6.34 5.32 2.95
N TRP A 229 -5.25 4.59 3.25
CA TRP A 229 -5.22 3.13 3.18
C TRP A 229 -5.82 2.52 4.44
N THR A 230 -6.16 1.23 4.38
CA THR A 230 -6.67 0.48 5.53
C THR A 230 -5.91 -0.83 5.70
N VAL A 231 -5.73 -1.26 6.94
CA VAL A 231 -5.13 -2.54 7.31
C VAL A 231 -6.15 -3.32 8.11
N SER A 232 -6.30 -4.62 7.82
CA SER A 232 -7.17 -5.51 8.58
C SER A 232 -6.46 -6.81 8.92
N VAL A 233 -6.69 -7.29 10.13
CA VAL A 233 -6.28 -8.62 10.59
C VAL A 233 -7.53 -9.33 11.08
N GLY A 234 -7.77 -10.54 10.58
CA GLY A 234 -8.92 -11.37 10.92
C GLY A 234 -8.53 -12.76 11.38
N ALA A 235 -9.23 -13.27 12.38
CA ALA A 235 -9.12 -14.65 12.83
C ALA A 235 -10.33 -15.44 12.36
N SER A 236 -10.11 -16.64 11.79
CA SER A 236 -11.20 -17.56 11.48
C SER A 236 -11.94 -17.97 12.75
N LYS A 237 -13.27 -17.94 12.70
CA LYS A 237 -14.14 -18.42 13.79
C LYS A 237 -14.11 -19.94 13.99
N ALA A 238 -13.35 -20.69 13.18
CA ALA A 238 -13.25 -22.14 13.12
C ALA A 238 -14.27 -22.91 13.99
N ARG A 239 -15.40 -23.35 13.40
CA ARG A 239 -15.94 -24.64 13.84
C ARG A 239 -14.98 -25.69 13.31
N HIS A 240 -14.32 -26.43 14.18
CA HIS A 240 -13.59 -27.63 13.80
C HIS A 240 -14.54 -28.55 13.01
N ARG A 241 -14.47 -28.55 11.68
CA ARG A 241 -15.05 -29.64 10.90
C ARG A 241 -14.05 -30.78 11.02
N ARG A 242 -14.29 -31.70 11.96
CA ARG A 242 -13.62 -33.01 11.94
C ARG A 242 -13.84 -33.57 10.54
N SER A 243 -12.76 -33.87 9.83
CA SER A 243 -12.81 -34.79 8.70
C SER A 243 -13.30 -36.12 9.25
N GLU A 244 -14.54 -36.48 8.92
CA GLU A 244 -15.03 -37.84 9.11
C GLU A 244 -14.13 -38.77 8.29
N THR A 245 -13.44 -39.65 9.00
CA THR A 245 -12.82 -40.85 8.46
C THR A 245 -13.90 -41.62 7.71
N ARG A 246 -13.82 -41.66 6.38
CA ARG A 246 -14.47 -42.71 5.61
C ARG A 246 -13.67 -43.99 5.83
N LEU A 247 -14.25 -44.89 6.61
CA LEU A 247 -14.04 -46.34 6.47
C LEU A 247 -14.74 -46.82 5.20
#